data_AF-A0A2G9TDV8-F1
#
_entry.id   AF-A0A2G9TDV8-F1
#
_cell.length_a   1.000
_cell.length_b   1.000
_cell.length_c   1.000
_cell.angle_alpha   90.00
_cell.angle_beta   90.00
_cell.angle_gamma   90.00
#
_symmetry.space_group_name_H-M   'P 1'
#
loop_
_entity.id
_entity.type
_entity.pdbx_description
1 polymer ?
#
loop_
_entity_poly.entity_id
_entity_poly.type
_entity_poly.pdbx_seq_one_letter_code
_entity_poly.pdbx_strand_id
1 'polypeptide(L)'
;MHEYHGYNLEAYILTLFSTVASIYRHQSLRASINVVVVKIIILKHENAGPHVTSNAQDTLQQFCRWQQLYNDRDDDSPNHHDVAILLTRGDIC
;
A
#
# COMPACT_ATOMS: atom_id res chain seq x y z
N MET A 1 -4.99 11.67 -0.23
CA MET A 1 -3.70 11.34 -0.89
C MET A 1 -3.63 11.93 -2.30
N HIS A 2 -4.51 11.54 -3.23
CA HIS A 2 -4.50 12.04 -4.62
C HIS A 2 -4.73 13.55 -4.73
N GLU A 3 -5.74 14.10 -4.05
CA GLU A 3 -6.01 15.55 -4.06
C GLU A 3 -4.85 16.38 -3.51
N TYR A 4 -4.12 15.84 -2.52
CA TYR A 4 -3.03 16.55 -1.86
C TYR A 4 -1.73 16.55 -2.68
N HIS A 5 -1.33 15.39 -3.22
CA HIS A 5 -0.07 15.27 -3.98
C HIS A 5 -0.25 15.50 -5.50
N GLY A 6 -1.49 15.47 -6.00
CA GLY A 6 -1.82 15.65 -7.41
C GLY A 6 -1.05 14.69 -8.33
N TYR A 7 -0.43 15.25 -9.37
CA TYR A 7 0.38 14.52 -10.34
C TYR A 7 1.68 13.95 -9.76
N ASN A 8 2.14 14.45 -8.60
CA ASN A 8 3.35 13.96 -7.94
C ASN A 8 3.10 12.76 -7.01
N LEU A 9 1.85 12.28 -6.89
CA LEU A 9 1.50 11.20 -5.96
C LEU A 9 2.33 9.93 -6.21
N GLU A 10 2.48 9.52 -7.46
CA GLU A 10 3.22 8.30 -7.79
C GLU A 10 4.71 8.42 -7.44
N ALA A 11 5.35 9.53 -7.83
CA ALA A 11 6.74 9.81 -7.47
C ALA A 11 6.94 9.88 -5.95
N TYR A 12 5.98 10.45 -5.22
CA TYR A 12 5.98 10.48 -3.77
C TYR A 12 5.94 9.04 -3.18
N ILE A 13 5.02 8.19 -3.66
CA ILE A 13 4.91 6.80 -3.21
C ILE A 13 6.21 6.04 -3.50
N LEU A 14 6.75 6.17 -4.70
CA LEU A 14 8.00 5.51 -5.09
C LEU A 14 9.19 5.97 -4.25
N THR A 15 9.25 7.26 -3.89
CA THR A 15 10.30 7.80 -3.00
C THR A 15 10.18 7.22 -1.58
N LEU A 16 8.95 7.15 -1.05
CA LEU A 16 8.69 6.52 0.25
C LEU A 16 9.14 5.05 0.24
N PHE A 17 8.73 4.28 -0.76
CA PHE A 17 9.10 2.86 -0.86
C PHE A 17 10.57 2.63 -1.20
N SER A 18 11.23 3.56 -1.90
CA SER A 18 12.69 3.53 -2.08
C SER A 18 13.41 3.64 -0.73
N THR A 19 12.92 4.53 0.15
CA THR A 19 13.44 4.68 1.51
C THR A 19 13.20 3.42 2.34
N VAL A 20 11.97 2.88 2.30
CA VAL A 20 11.63 1.59 2.94
C VAL A 20 12.55 0.47 2.45
N ALA A 21 12.71 0.31 1.14
CA ALA A 21 13.60 -0.72 0.57
C ALA A 21 15.06 -0.55 1.05
N SER A 22 15.55 0.69 1.16
CA SER A 22 16.88 0.96 1.72
C SER A 22 17.01 0.53 3.19
N ILE A 23 15.98 0.76 4.00
CA ILE A 23 15.95 0.35 5.41
C ILE A 23 15.95 -1.18 5.51
N TYR A 24 15.12 -1.86 4.73
CA TYR A 24 15.01 -3.33 4.76
C TYR A 24 16.26 -4.06 4.23
N ARG A 25 17.09 -3.39 3.44
CA ARG A 25 18.40 -3.90 3.01
C ARG A 25 19.52 -3.67 4.02
N HIS A 26 19.28 -2.95 5.11
CA HIS A 26 20.32 -2.63 6.08
C HIS A 26 20.78 -3.87 6.86
N GLN A 27 22.09 -4.03 7.03
CA GLN A 27 22.71 -5.23 7.61
C GLN A 27 22.30 -5.50 9.08
N SER A 28 21.82 -4.48 9.79
CA SER A 28 21.34 -4.65 11.17
C SER A 28 20.18 -5.62 11.30
N LEU A 29 19.38 -5.82 10.22
CA LEU A 29 18.27 -6.76 10.21
C LEU A 29 18.73 -8.22 10.18
N ARG A 30 19.99 -8.49 9.84
CA ARG A 30 20.58 -9.85 9.71
C ARG A 30 19.74 -10.79 8.82
N ALA A 31 18.99 -10.20 7.89
CA ALA A 31 18.14 -10.89 6.94
C ALA A 31 18.27 -10.17 5.58
N SER A 32 18.11 -10.94 4.50
CA SER A 32 18.09 -10.38 3.15
C SER A 32 16.63 -10.20 2.72
N ILE A 33 16.11 -9.00 2.88
CA ILE A 33 14.74 -8.65 2.50
C ILE A 33 14.79 -7.68 1.32
N ASN A 34 14.14 -8.05 0.22
CA ASN A 34 14.01 -7.20 -0.96
C ASN A 34 12.56 -6.74 -1.12
N VAL A 35 12.30 -5.47 -0.83
CA VAL A 35 10.98 -4.86 -1.00
C VAL A 35 10.85 -4.35 -2.44
N VAL A 36 9.84 -4.81 -3.16
CA VAL A 36 9.54 -4.42 -4.56
C VAL A 36 8.08 -4.01 -4.67
N VAL A 37 7.80 -2.93 -5.38
CA VAL A 37 6.42 -2.48 -5.65
C VAL A 37 5.96 -3.10 -6.97
N VAL A 38 4.97 -3.98 -6.93
CA VAL A 38 4.40 -4.65 -8.12
C VAL A 38 3.16 -3.95 -8.67
N LYS A 39 2.43 -3.21 -7.82
CA LYS A 39 1.15 -2.58 -8.19
C LYS A 39 0.91 -1.32 -7.36
N ILE A 40 0.46 -0.24 -8.01
CA ILE A 40 -0.02 0.98 -7.35
C ILE A 40 -1.45 1.24 -7.83
N ILE A 41 -2.40 1.29 -6.89
CA ILE A 41 -3.80 1.64 -7.18
C ILE A 41 -4.11 3.00 -6.58
N ILE A 42 -4.41 3.98 -7.44
CA ILE A 42 -4.77 5.34 -7.01
C ILE A 42 -6.29 5.48 -7.02
N LEU A 43 -6.87 5.60 -5.83
CA LEU A 43 -8.29 5.83 -5.64
C LEU A 43 -8.60 7.32 -5.79
N LYS A 44 -9.41 7.67 -6.79
CA LYS A 44 -9.83 9.06 -7.07
C LYS A 44 -11.13 9.46 -6.39
N HIS A 45 -11.93 8.48 -5.95
CA HIS A 45 -13.21 8.68 -5.29
C HIS A 45 -13.30 7.78 -4.06
N GLU A 46 -13.89 8.28 -2.97
CA GLU A 46 -13.99 7.53 -1.70
C GLU A 46 -14.73 6.19 -1.87
N ASN A 47 -15.75 6.15 -2.72
CA ASN A 47 -16.57 4.95 -2.97
C ASN A 47 -15.85 3.89 -3.82
N ALA A 48 -14.67 4.17 -4.38
CA ALA A 48 -13.91 3.21 -5.18
C ALA A 48 -12.98 2.32 -4.32
N GLY A 49 -12.79 2.69 -3.05
CA GLY A 49 -11.86 2.05 -2.11
C GLY A 49 -12.52 1.29 -0.98
N PRO A 50 -11.71 0.77 -0.03
CA PRO A 50 -12.23 0.37 1.27
C PRO A 50 -12.80 1.59 2.00
N HIS A 51 -13.81 1.36 2.84
CA HIS A 51 -14.30 2.41 3.73
C HIS A 51 -13.24 2.71 4.80
N VAL A 52 -12.83 3.97 4.91
CA VAL A 52 -11.86 4.45 5.90
C VAL A 52 -12.62 5.24 6.96
N THR A 53 -12.44 4.87 8.22
CA THR A 53 -13.10 5.46 9.39
C THR A 53 -12.07 5.89 10.42
N SER A 54 -12.48 6.67 11.43
CA SER A 54 -11.63 7.01 12.58
C SER A 54 -11.30 5.79 13.46
N ASN A 55 -11.93 4.63 13.23
CA ASN A 55 -11.57 3.38 13.88
C ASN A 55 -10.57 2.61 13.00
N ALA A 56 -9.30 2.62 13.39
CA ALA A 56 -8.24 1.90 12.68
C ALA A 56 -8.52 0.41 12.49
N GLN A 57 -9.17 -0.26 13.46
CA GLN A 57 -9.48 -1.69 13.35
C GLN A 57 -10.54 -1.96 12.29
N ASP A 58 -11.59 -1.14 12.22
CA ASP A 58 -12.61 -1.25 11.17
C ASP A 58 -11.98 -0.96 9.80
N THR A 59 -11.22 0.13 9.67
CA THR A 59 -10.49 0.46 8.43
C THR A 59 -9.61 -0.68 7.95
N LEU A 60 -8.87 -1.34 8.86
CA LEU A 60 -8.02 -2.48 8.51
C LEU A 60 -8.84 -3.67 8.00
N GLN A 61 -9.96 -4.00 8.63
CA GLN A 61 -10.83 -5.08 8.19
C GLN A 61 -11.44 -4.80 6.80
N GLN A 62 -11.91 -3.57 6.56
CA GLN A 62 -12.44 -3.16 5.26
C GLN A 62 -11.36 -3.23 4.17
N PHE A 63 -10.14 -2.74 4.47
CA PHE A 63 -9.01 -2.81 3.54
C PHE A 63 -8.60 -4.24 3.22
N CYS A 64 -8.51 -5.12 4.22
CA CYS A 64 -8.18 -6.53 4.01
C CYS A 64 -9.17 -7.24 3.07
N ARG A 65 -10.47 -6.94 3.16
CA ARG A 65 -11.47 -7.47 2.24
C ARG A 65 -11.32 -6.91 0.84
N TRP A 66 -11.12 -5.59 0.75
CA TRP A 66 -11.02 -4.90 -0.54
C TRP A 66 -9.77 -5.31 -1.33
N GLN A 67 -8.61 -5.42 -0.68
CA GLN A 67 -7.36 -5.74 -1.36
C GLN A 67 -7.35 -7.15 -1.98
N GLN A 68 -8.08 -8.10 -1.37
CA GLN A 68 -8.21 -9.47 -1.88
C GLN A 68 -8.88 -9.54 -3.26
N LEU A 69 -9.73 -8.57 -3.60
CA LEU A 69 -10.37 -8.49 -4.92
C LEU A 69 -9.36 -8.24 -6.05
N TYR A 70 -8.17 -7.76 -5.71
CA TYR A 70 -7.10 -7.40 -6.64
C TYR A 70 -5.85 -8.26 -6.46
N ASN A 71 -5.89 -9.31 -5.63
CA ASN A 71 -4.77 -10.22 -5.45
C ASN A 71 -5.05 -11.53 -6.18
N ASP A 72 -4.20 -11.87 -7.15
CA ASP A 72 -4.28 -13.16 -7.82
C ASP A 72 -3.93 -14.28 -6.83
N ARG A 73 -4.59 -15.43 -6.94
CA ARG A 73 -4.35 -16.59 -6.06
C ARG A 73 -3.10 -17.38 -6.41
N ASP A 74 -2.61 -17.21 -7.63
CA ASP A 74 -1.40 -17.84 -8.11
C ASP A 74 -0.22 -16.94 -7.74
N ASP A 75 0.64 -17.42 -6.85
CA ASP A 75 1.80 -16.68 -6.34
C ASP A 75 2.81 -16.34 -7.46
N ASP A 76 2.80 -17.10 -8.57
CA ASP A 76 3.64 -16.83 -9.74
C ASP A 76 3.02 -15.78 -10.69
N SER A 77 1.78 -15.33 -10.43
CA SER A 77 1.16 -14.29 -11.24
C SER A 77 1.86 -12.94 -11.03
N PRO A 78 2.16 -12.17 -12.09
CA PRO A 78 2.69 -10.82 -11.95
C PRO A 78 1.73 -9.85 -11.25
N ASN A 79 0.46 -10.22 -11.10
CA ASN A 79 -0.54 -9.43 -10.38
C ASN A 79 -0.71 -9.87 -8.92
N HIS A 80 0.00 -10.91 -8.47
CA HIS A 80 0.02 -11.31 -7.07
C HIS A 80 0.89 -10.35 -6.23
N HIS A 81 0.49 -10.12 -4.98
CA HIS A 81 1.28 -9.42 -3.98
C HIS A 81 1.27 -10.13 -2.63
N ASP A 82 2.44 -10.20 -1.98
CA ASP A 82 2.60 -10.78 -0.64
C ASP A 82 1.94 -9.89 0.44
N VAL A 83 2.04 -8.57 0.25
CA VAL A 83 1.61 -7.56 1.23
C VAL A 83 0.91 -6.42 0.51
N ALA A 84 -0.23 -5.99 1.06
CA ALA A 84 -0.95 -4.79 0.62
C ALA A 84 -0.82 -3.68 1.68
N ILE A 85 -0.63 -2.43 1.24
CA ILE A 85 -0.49 -1.27 2.12
C ILE A 85 -1.50 -0.20 1.69
N LEU A 86 -2.26 0.33 2.66
CA LEU A 86 -3.16 1.47 2.47
C LEU A 86 -2.46 2.75 2.94
N LEU A 87 -2.25 3.71 2.03
CA LEU A 87 -1.79 5.06 2.38
C LEU A 87 -3.00 6.00 2.43
N THR A 88 -3.26 6.59 3.59
CA THR A 88 -4.36 7.54 3.80
C THR A 88 -3.88 8.83 4.45
N ARG A 89 -4.61 9.92 4.22
CA ARG A 89 -4.51 11.18 4.98
C ARG A 89 -5.71 11.38 5.90
N GLY A 90 -6.65 10.45 5.92
CA GLY A 90 -7.75 10.44 6.89
C GLY A 90 -7.18 10.16 8.27
N ASP A 91 -7.76 10.80 9.28
CA ASP A 91 -7.42 10.53 10.67
C ASP A 91 -8.07 9.21 11.09
N ILE A 92 -7.26 8.28 11.59
CA ILE A 92 -7.66 6.90 11.93
C ILE A 92 -7.47 6.59 13.43
N CYS A 93 -7.23 7.62 14.24
CA CYS A 93 -6.93 7.52 15.67
C CYS A 93 -7.92 8.31 16.52
#